data_AF-A0A9E7K6E6-F1
#
_entry.id   AF-A0A9E7K6E6-F1
#
_cell.length_a   1.000
_cell.length_b   1.000
_cell.length_c   1.000
_cell.angle_alpha   90.00
_cell.angle_beta   90.00
_cell.angle_gamma   90.00
#
_symmetry.space_group_name_H-M   'P 1'
#
loop_
_entity.id
_entity.type
_entity.pdbx_description
1 polymer ?
#
loop_
_entity_poly.entity_id
_entity_poly.type
_entity_poly.pdbx_seq_one_letter_code
_entity_poly.pdbx_strand_id
1 'polypeptide(L)'
;MTERFMNFLRSCWGPSSRRHDHSGTDALGRQDGLLWYKDIGRLANGDFSMAVVQANSLVEDQSQIESGSLSLHGLGPYGTFVGIYDGHGGPETSRGTLYVANVGDSRVVLGRLVKATGEVLAVQLSEEHNAGIESVRQELHALHPDDSEIVVLKHNVWRVKGVIQVSRSIGDVYLKKTEFNREPLQAKFLLREPFQRPILSSEPSISVLPLQLQDQFLIFASDGLWEHLSNQEAVDIVQNNPCSGIARRLVKAALQEAAKKREMRYSDLKKIDRGVRRHFHDDITVIVVFLNSGPTGWVISHKGPTVSIRGGIDRPASSLTSYASAKLGNSY
;
A
#
# COMPACT_ATOMS: atom_id res chain seq x y z
N MET A 1 22.79 2.48 -28.89
CA MET A 1 21.35 2.50 -28.57
C MET A 1 21.14 3.21 -27.21
N THR A 2 21.69 4.42 -27.07
CA THR A 2 21.96 5.02 -25.74
C THR A 2 21.71 6.53 -25.68
N GLU A 3 21.90 7.26 -26.79
CA GLU A 3 21.62 8.71 -26.84
C GLU A 3 20.13 9.06 -26.91
N ARG A 4 19.29 8.25 -27.58
CA ARG A 4 17.83 8.53 -27.67
C ARG A 4 17.12 8.46 -26.30
N PHE A 5 17.62 7.65 -25.38
CA PHE A 5 17.09 7.58 -24.01
C PHE A 5 17.57 8.77 -23.16
N MET A 6 18.85 9.15 -23.29
CA MET A 6 19.42 10.35 -22.66
C MET A 6 18.73 11.66 -23.10
N ASN A 7 18.36 11.78 -24.38
CA ASN A 7 17.69 12.99 -24.87
C ASN A 7 16.25 13.15 -24.36
N PHE A 8 15.53 12.06 -24.10
CA PHE A 8 14.21 12.12 -23.46
C PHE A 8 14.31 12.58 -22.00
N LEU A 9 15.34 12.14 -21.27
CA LEU A 9 15.60 12.60 -19.91
C LEU A 9 16.07 14.06 -19.85
N ARG A 10 16.78 14.56 -20.88
CA ARG A 10 17.17 15.98 -20.96
C ARG A 10 16.01 16.94 -21.20
N SER A 11 14.95 16.53 -21.91
CA SER A 11 13.74 17.36 -22.05
C SER A 11 12.96 17.56 -20.75
N CYS A 12 13.17 16.72 -19.73
CA CYS A 12 12.52 16.88 -18.44
C CYS A 12 13.21 17.92 -17.52
N TRP A 13 14.54 18.10 -17.64
CA TRP A 13 15.36 18.82 -16.64
C TRP A 13 16.20 19.98 -17.23
N GLY A 14 15.75 20.61 -18.32
CA GLY A 14 16.43 21.77 -18.92
C GLY A 14 15.49 22.95 -19.18
N PRO A 15 15.79 24.18 -18.70
CA PRO A 15 14.95 25.35 -18.97
C PRO A 15 15.14 25.82 -20.43
N SER A 16 14.11 25.68 -21.26
CA SER A 16 14.13 26.20 -22.63
C SER A 16 13.79 27.70 -22.64
N SER A 17 14.60 28.50 -23.34
CA SER A 17 14.51 29.96 -23.29
C SER A 17 14.03 30.61 -24.60
N ARG A 18 13.06 31.54 -24.47
CA ARG A 18 12.86 32.77 -25.29
C ARG A 18 12.45 32.61 -26.77
N ARG A 19 11.63 33.49 -27.39
CA ARG A 19 10.74 34.61 -26.97
C ARG A 19 9.32 34.32 -27.57
N HIS A 20 8.32 35.18 -27.76
CA HIS A 20 8.05 36.63 -27.56
C HIS A 20 6.52 36.78 -27.35
N ASP A 21 5.94 37.84 -26.78
CA ASP A 21 6.29 38.66 -25.60
C ASP A 21 5.13 39.66 -25.37
N HIS A 22 4.48 39.61 -24.19
CA HIS A 22 3.58 40.67 -23.74
C HIS A 22 3.94 41.12 -22.32
N SER A 23 3.96 42.44 -22.11
CA SER A 23 4.51 43.10 -20.93
C SER A 23 3.60 42.98 -19.72
N GLY A 24 4.12 42.38 -18.64
CA GLY A 24 3.53 42.45 -17.31
C GLY A 24 4.46 41.79 -16.29
N THR A 25 4.89 42.52 -15.28
CA THR A 25 5.83 42.06 -14.23
C THR A 25 5.30 40.88 -13.40
N ASP A 26 4.02 40.54 -13.53
CA ASP A 26 3.37 39.44 -12.83
C ASP A 26 3.36 38.12 -13.64
N ALA A 27 3.71 38.11 -14.93
CA ALA A 27 3.44 36.99 -15.84
C ALA A 27 4.03 35.62 -15.38
N LEU A 28 5.13 35.64 -14.61
CA LEU A 28 5.87 34.47 -14.14
C LEU A 28 5.82 34.27 -12.60
N GLY A 29 4.87 34.92 -11.92
CA GLY A 29 4.75 34.84 -10.46
C GLY A 29 5.76 35.68 -9.69
N ARG A 30 5.70 35.56 -8.36
CA ARG A 30 6.42 36.31 -7.33
C ARG A 30 7.06 35.32 -6.36
N GLN A 31 8.11 35.74 -5.64
CA GLN A 31 8.78 34.90 -4.65
C GLN A 31 9.10 35.69 -3.39
N ASP A 32 8.81 35.10 -2.22
CA ASP A 32 9.16 35.60 -0.90
C ASP A 32 9.79 34.45 -0.08
N GLY A 33 11.11 34.54 0.15
CA GLY A 33 11.89 33.47 0.77
C GLY A 33 11.77 32.13 0.03
N LEU A 34 11.26 31.12 0.75
CA LEU A 34 11.04 29.76 0.24
C LEU A 34 9.68 29.59 -0.49
N LEU A 35 8.83 30.62 -0.50
CA LEU A 35 7.50 30.60 -1.11
C LEU A 35 7.52 31.31 -2.47
N TRP A 36 7.20 30.61 -3.55
CA TRP A 36 6.84 31.19 -4.84
C TRP A 36 5.32 31.16 -5.02
N TYR A 37 4.73 32.20 -5.62
CA TYR A 37 3.28 32.27 -5.84
C TYR A 37 2.88 33.20 -6.99
N LYS A 38 1.72 32.92 -7.58
CA LYS A 38 1.03 33.70 -8.62
C LYS A 38 -0.36 34.02 -8.09
N ASP A 39 -0.58 35.24 -7.59
CA ASP A 39 -1.86 35.65 -6.99
C ASP A 39 -3.03 35.45 -7.94
N ILE A 40 -2.87 35.87 -9.20
CA ILE A 40 -3.84 35.62 -10.26
C ILE A 40 -3.17 35.50 -11.65
N GLY A 41 -3.55 34.49 -12.43
CA GLY A 41 -3.16 34.27 -13.82
C GLY A 41 -4.36 33.90 -14.68
N ARG A 42 -4.22 33.89 -16.01
CA ARG A 42 -5.34 33.67 -16.96
C ARG A 42 -5.21 32.38 -17.76
N LEU A 43 -6.35 31.75 -18.00
CA LEU A 43 -6.58 30.56 -18.80
C LEU A 43 -7.59 30.88 -19.91
N ALA A 44 -7.78 29.97 -20.87
CA ALA A 44 -8.78 30.15 -21.92
C ALA A 44 -10.21 30.33 -21.37
N ASN A 45 -10.54 29.65 -20.26
CA ASN A 45 -11.88 29.63 -19.65
C ASN A 45 -11.87 30.07 -18.16
N GLY A 46 -11.06 31.06 -17.77
CA GLY A 46 -11.11 31.65 -16.42
C GLY A 46 -9.77 32.14 -15.88
N ASP A 47 -9.75 32.52 -14.60
CA ASP A 47 -8.54 32.90 -13.87
C ASP A 47 -8.09 31.77 -12.91
N PHE A 48 -6.81 31.72 -12.56
CA PHE A 48 -6.21 30.77 -11.61
C PHE A 48 -5.28 31.46 -10.61
N SER A 49 -5.02 30.81 -9.48
CA SER A 49 -4.04 31.23 -8.46
C SER A 49 -3.19 30.02 -8.05
N MET A 50 -1.91 30.21 -7.74
CA MET A 50 -0.97 29.11 -7.51
C MET A 50 0.12 29.51 -6.50
N ALA A 51 0.58 28.59 -5.66
CA ALA A 51 1.70 28.79 -4.75
C ALA A 51 2.45 27.49 -4.47
N VAL A 52 3.76 27.59 -4.23
CA VAL A 52 4.70 26.48 -3.96
C VAL A 52 5.68 26.94 -2.88
N VAL A 53 5.86 26.16 -1.81
CA VAL A 53 6.84 26.47 -0.75
C VAL A 53 7.85 25.35 -0.57
N GLN A 54 9.14 25.68 -0.69
CA GLN A 54 10.23 24.71 -0.63
C GLN A 54 10.58 24.38 0.84
N ALA A 55 10.47 23.10 1.23
CA ALA A 55 10.88 22.61 2.55
C ALA A 55 12.19 21.79 2.54
N ASN A 56 12.52 21.16 1.41
CA ASN A 56 13.71 20.31 1.22
C ASN A 56 14.82 21.04 0.45
N SER A 57 16.06 20.54 0.50
CA SER A 57 17.21 21.14 -0.23
C SER A 57 17.05 21.14 -1.77
N LEU A 58 16.19 20.28 -2.30
CA LEU A 58 15.72 20.25 -3.68
C LEU A 58 14.19 20.17 -3.64
N VAL A 59 13.50 20.80 -4.59
CA VAL A 59 12.04 20.66 -4.75
C VAL A 59 11.79 19.41 -5.59
N GLU A 60 11.17 18.40 -4.99
CA GLU A 60 10.87 17.12 -5.64
C GLU A 60 9.54 17.19 -6.41
N ASP A 61 8.55 17.91 -5.85
CA ASP A 61 7.23 18.11 -6.45
C ASP A 61 7.29 19.06 -7.65
N GLN A 62 6.89 18.58 -8.83
CA GLN A 62 6.69 19.45 -9.99
C GLN A 62 5.22 19.83 -10.16
N SER A 63 4.96 21.07 -10.57
CA SER A 63 3.61 21.55 -10.82
C SER A 63 3.55 22.47 -12.05
N GLN A 64 2.47 22.37 -12.82
CA GLN A 64 2.34 22.97 -14.15
C GLN A 64 0.87 23.32 -14.42
N ILE A 65 0.65 24.46 -15.08
CA ILE A 65 -0.67 24.90 -15.55
C ILE A 65 -0.51 25.35 -17.02
N GLU A 66 -1.26 24.70 -17.92
CA GLU A 66 -1.30 25.05 -19.34
C GLU A 66 -2.76 25.17 -19.79
N SER A 67 -3.05 26.12 -20.70
CA SER A 67 -4.40 26.29 -21.25
C SER A 67 -4.34 26.68 -22.71
N GLY A 68 -5.01 25.92 -23.57
CA GLY A 68 -4.92 26.07 -25.02
C GLY A 68 -5.75 25.04 -25.78
N SER A 69 -5.62 25.01 -27.11
CA SER A 69 -6.30 24.03 -27.96
C SER A 69 -5.68 22.65 -27.77
N LEU A 70 -6.50 21.65 -27.40
CA LEU A 70 -6.07 20.25 -27.27
C LEU A 70 -5.94 19.54 -28.63
N SER A 71 -5.76 20.28 -29.73
CA SER A 71 -5.70 19.75 -31.09
C SER A 71 -4.51 20.29 -31.88
N LEU A 72 -3.85 19.40 -32.61
CA LEU A 72 -2.71 19.72 -33.48
C LEU A 72 -3.04 20.68 -34.64
N HIS A 73 -4.33 20.87 -34.96
CA HIS A 73 -4.81 21.73 -36.05
C HIS A 73 -5.52 23.01 -35.58
N GLY A 74 -5.43 23.37 -34.30
CA GLY A 74 -5.94 24.63 -33.74
C GLY A 74 -7.46 24.73 -33.59
N LEU A 75 -8.24 23.99 -34.39
CA LEU A 75 -9.70 23.87 -34.30
C LEU A 75 -10.08 22.57 -33.57
N GLY A 76 -10.10 22.65 -32.24
CA GLY A 76 -10.47 21.56 -31.34
C GLY A 76 -10.70 22.06 -29.93
N PRO A 77 -11.15 21.20 -29.00
CA PRO A 77 -11.58 21.64 -27.67
C PRO A 77 -10.45 22.36 -26.92
N TYR A 78 -10.76 23.54 -26.39
CA TYR A 78 -9.86 24.25 -25.49
C TYR A 78 -9.89 23.58 -24.12
N GLY A 79 -8.72 23.18 -23.64
CA GLY A 79 -8.54 22.53 -22.36
C GLY A 79 -7.60 23.33 -21.47
N THR A 80 -7.84 23.26 -20.18
CA THR A 80 -6.83 23.61 -19.17
C THR A 80 -6.31 22.31 -18.56
N PHE A 81 -5.01 22.12 -18.65
CA PHE A 81 -4.28 21.09 -17.93
C PHE A 81 -3.67 21.69 -16.66
N VAL A 82 -3.89 21.05 -15.51
CA VAL A 82 -3.28 21.39 -14.22
C VAL A 82 -2.68 20.11 -13.66
N GLY A 83 -1.36 20.06 -13.52
CA GLY A 83 -0.62 18.93 -12.98
C GLY A 83 0.12 19.30 -11.69
N ILE A 84 0.07 18.41 -10.71
CA ILE A 84 0.97 18.36 -9.56
C ILE A 84 1.42 16.90 -9.46
N TYR A 85 2.71 16.65 -9.54
CA TYR A 85 3.26 15.31 -9.77
C TYR A 85 4.04 14.79 -8.56
N ASP A 86 3.50 13.75 -7.94
CA ASP A 86 4.25 12.72 -7.20
C ASP A 86 4.11 11.39 -7.99
N GLY A 87 5.05 10.47 -7.84
CA GLY A 87 5.46 9.53 -8.90
C GLY A 87 4.44 8.48 -9.41
N HIS A 88 4.30 8.42 -10.74
CA HIS A 88 3.85 7.29 -11.58
C HIS A 88 2.40 6.77 -11.48
N GLY A 89 1.55 7.25 -12.40
CA GLY A 89 0.29 6.60 -12.80
C GLY A 89 -0.41 7.36 -13.94
N GLY A 90 -0.54 6.74 -15.12
CA GLY A 90 -1.13 7.40 -16.30
C GLY A 90 -2.65 7.64 -16.21
N PRO A 91 -3.23 8.46 -17.10
CA PRO A 91 -4.60 9.00 -16.99
C PRO A 91 -5.76 7.99 -17.10
N GLU A 92 -5.50 6.71 -17.39
CA GLU A 92 -6.51 5.63 -17.42
C GLU A 92 -7.09 5.28 -16.04
N THR A 93 -6.46 5.73 -14.95
CA THR A 93 -6.81 5.38 -13.55
C THR A 93 -8.08 6.04 -13.00
N SER A 94 -8.74 6.95 -13.74
CA SER A 94 -9.82 7.81 -13.23
C SER A 94 -11.24 7.23 -13.28
N ARG A 95 -11.44 6.00 -13.78
CA ARG A 95 -12.78 5.43 -14.07
C ARG A 95 -13.24 4.33 -13.10
N GLY A 96 -13.35 4.66 -11.81
CA GLY A 96 -14.00 3.79 -10.82
C GLY A 96 -13.45 2.35 -10.77
N THR A 97 -12.17 2.17 -11.06
CA THR A 97 -11.50 0.87 -11.10
C THR A 97 -10.63 0.73 -9.87
N LEU A 98 -10.87 -0.32 -9.09
CA LEU A 98 -10.09 -0.66 -7.91
C LEU A 98 -8.97 -1.62 -8.31
N TYR A 99 -7.75 -1.26 -7.94
CA TYR A 99 -6.55 -2.08 -8.05
C TYR A 99 -6.17 -2.56 -6.65
N VAL A 100 -5.97 -3.86 -6.46
CA VAL A 100 -5.48 -4.46 -5.21
C VAL A 100 -4.22 -5.25 -5.51
N ALA A 101 -3.09 -4.79 -4.98
CA ALA A 101 -1.82 -5.50 -5.04
C ALA A 101 -1.51 -6.08 -3.65
N ASN A 102 -1.35 -7.40 -3.53
CA ASN A 102 -1.08 -8.07 -2.26
C ASN A 102 0.24 -8.87 -2.29
N VAL A 103 1.03 -8.77 -1.23
CA VAL A 103 2.25 -9.56 -1.01
C VAL A 103 2.19 -10.10 0.42
N GLY A 104 2.12 -11.42 0.58
CA GLY A 104 1.89 -12.06 1.88
C GLY A 104 0.43 -12.47 2.10
N ASP A 105 0.02 -12.54 3.36
CA ASP A 105 -1.23 -13.14 3.86
C ASP A 105 -2.15 -12.17 4.62
N SER A 106 -1.84 -10.86 4.53
CA SER A 106 -2.89 -9.85 4.71
C SER A 106 -3.97 -10.01 3.62
N ARG A 107 -5.21 -9.62 3.93
CA ARG A 107 -6.36 -9.81 3.04
C ARG A 107 -7.20 -8.53 2.91
N VAL A 108 -7.74 -8.32 1.72
CA VAL A 108 -8.73 -7.29 1.39
C VAL A 108 -10.08 -7.93 1.06
N VAL A 109 -11.13 -7.48 1.73
CA VAL A 109 -12.50 -7.98 1.58
C VAL A 109 -13.44 -6.81 1.28
N LEU A 110 -14.25 -6.96 0.24
CA LEU A 110 -15.29 -6.03 -0.19
C LEU A 110 -16.65 -6.44 0.39
N GLY A 111 -17.38 -5.50 0.98
CA GLY A 111 -18.80 -5.66 1.28
C GLY A 111 -19.65 -5.19 0.09
N ARG A 112 -20.41 -6.10 -0.54
CA ARG A 112 -21.29 -5.84 -1.69
C ARG A 112 -22.76 -6.06 -1.37
N LEU A 113 -23.58 -5.02 -1.51
CA LEU A 113 -25.03 -5.04 -1.25
C LEU A 113 -25.81 -5.82 -2.31
N VAL A 114 -26.50 -6.88 -1.87
CA VAL A 114 -27.47 -7.63 -2.68
C VAL A 114 -28.81 -6.90 -2.63
N LYS A 115 -29.10 -6.08 -3.65
CA LYS A 115 -30.31 -5.24 -3.71
C LYS A 115 -31.64 -6.01 -3.51
N ALA A 116 -31.68 -7.31 -3.81
CA ALA A 116 -32.87 -8.14 -3.68
C ALA A 116 -33.19 -8.55 -2.22
N THR A 117 -32.18 -8.70 -1.37
CA THR A 117 -32.34 -9.12 0.04
C THR A 117 -32.01 -8.01 1.04
N GLY A 118 -31.24 -7.00 0.63
CA GLY A 118 -30.69 -5.98 1.53
C GLY A 118 -29.44 -6.43 2.30
N GLU A 119 -29.00 -7.68 2.10
CA GLU A 119 -27.81 -8.24 2.74
C GLU A 119 -26.53 -7.75 2.05
N VAL A 120 -25.42 -7.73 2.77
CA VAL A 120 -24.10 -7.38 2.24
C VAL A 120 -23.23 -8.63 2.23
N LEU A 121 -22.86 -9.11 1.05
CA LEU A 121 -22.00 -10.28 0.90
C LEU A 121 -20.52 -9.89 0.92
N ALA A 122 -19.71 -10.73 1.53
CA ALA A 122 -18.27 -10.60 1.54
C ALA A 122 -17.64 -11.17 0.25
N VAL A 123 -16.88 -10.34 -0.45
CA VAL A 123 -16.11 -10.70 -1.65
C VAL A 123 -14.63 -10.50 -1.37
N GLN A 124 -13.85 -11.56 -1.32
CA GLN A 124 -12.40 -11.47 -1.17
C GLN A 124 -11.76 -10.95 -2.47
N LEU A 125 -10.92 -9.92 -2.36
CA LEU A 125 -10.29 -9.26 -3.52
C LEU A 125 -8.80 -9.60 -3.70
N SER A 126 -8.16 -10.15 -2.67
CA SER A 126 -6.73 -10.47 -2.65
C SER A 126 -6.50 -11.98 -2.53
N GLU A 127 -5.58 -12.51 -3.32
CA GLU A 127 -5.00 -13.84 -3.08
C GLU A 127 -4.09 -13.79 -1.85
N GLU A 128 -4.06 -14.89 -1.09
CA GLU A 128 -3.22 -15.02 0.11
C GLU A 128 -2.04 -15.94 -0.16
N HIS A 129 -0.86 -15.46 0.20
CA HIS A 129 0.39 -16.17 -0.05
C HIS A 129 0.83 -16.93 1.20
N ASN A 130 -0.04 -17.73 1.80
CA ASN A 130 0.21 -18.47 3.04
C ASN A 130 0.34 -19.98 2.79
N ALA A 131 1.38 -20.62 3.31
CA ALA A 131 1.65 -22.06 3.18
C ALA A 131 0.60 -22.96 3.87
N GLY A 132 -0.32 -22.42 4.67
CA GLY A 132 -1.51 -23.16 5.11
C GLY A 132 -2.41 -23.57 3.93
N ILE A 133 -2.46 -22.75 2.87
CA ILE A 133 -3.29 -22.95 1.69
C ILE A 133 -2.67 -24.00 0.77
N GLU A 134 -3.45 -25.01 0.40
CA GLU A 134 -3.00 -26.15 -0.42
C GLU A 134 -2.43 -25.73 -1.78
N SER A 135 -3.09 -24.82 -2.50
CA SER A 135 -2.60 -24.32 -3.79
C SER A 135 -1.24 -23.62 -3.69
N VAL A 136 -1.01 -22.86 -2.62
CA VAL A 136 0.28 -22.20 -2.35
C VAL A 136 1.38 -23.24 -2.05
N ARG A 137 1.04 -24.36 -1.39
CA ARG A 137 1.99 -25.47 -1.20
C ARG A 137 2.32 -26.16 -2.52
N GLN A 138 1.33 -26.37 -3.38
CA GLN A 138 1.51 -26.95 -4.72
C GLN A 138 2.36 -26.03 -5.62
N GLU A 139 2.14 -24.72 -5.59
CA GLU A 139 2.99 -23.72 -6.25
C GLU A 139 4.44 -23.80 -5.77
N LEU A 140 4.66 -23.82 -4.45
CA LEU A 140 6.00 -23.92 -3.85
C LEU A 140 6.74 -25.20 -4.26
N HIS A 141 6.06 -26.36 -4.24
CA HIS A 141 6.62 -27.63 -4.71
C HIS A 141 6.90 -27.63 -6.22
N ALA A 142 6.05 -27.02 -7.04
CA ALA A 142 6.26 -26.92 -8.49
C ALA A 142 7.45 -26.01 -8.86
N LEU A 143 7.68 -24.94 -8.09
CA LEU A 143 8.83 -24.04 -8.25
C LEU A 143 10.14 -24.64 -7.69
N HIS A 144 10.04 -25.58 -6.75
CA HIS A 144 11.18 -26.24 -6.08
C HIS A 144 11.04 -27.77 -6.11
N PRO A 145 11.01 -28.41 -7.30
CA PRO A 145 10.81 -29.86 -7.43
C PRO A 145 11.96 -30.67 -6.79
N ASP A 146 13.13 -30.05 -6.66
CA ASP A 146 14.35 -30.63 -6.10
C ASP A 146 14.45 -30.48 -4.55
N ASP A 147 13.52 -29.76 -3.91
CA ASP A 147 13.54 -29.43 -2.48
C ASP A 147 12.32 -30.03 -1.75
N SER A 148 12.46 -31.26 -1.27
CA SER A 148 11.41 -31.94 -0.49
C SER A 148 11.06 -31.25 0.83
N GLU A 149 11.90 -30.33 1.31
CA GLU A 149 11.67 -29.55 2.54
C GLU A 149 11.21 -28.10 2.25
N ILE A 150 10.87 -27.76 1.00
CA ILE A 150 10.41 -26.40 0.64
C ILE A 150 9.24 -25.93 1.52
N VAL A 151 8.35 -26.85 1.86
CA VAL A 151 7.24 -26.67 2.79
C VAL A 151 7.20 -27.84 3.77
N VAL A 152 7.18 -27.53 5.08
CA VAL A 152 7.11 -28.55 6.14
C VAL A 152 6.05 -28.21 7.18
N LEU A 153 5.41 -29.22 7.75
CA LEU A 153 4.47 -29.07 8.85
C LEU A 153 5.24 -29.02 10.18
N LYS A 154 5.23 -27.88 10.87
CA LYS A 154 6.01 -27.65 12.10
C LYS A 154 5.11 -27.07 13.19
N HIS A 155 4.98 -27.78 14.31
CA HIS A 155 4.03 -27.48 15.38
C HIS A 155 2.58 -27.32 14.86
N ASN A 156 2.14 -28.25 13.99
CA ASN A 156 0.84 -28.25 13.32
C ASN A 156 0.56 -27.03 12.42
N VAL A 157 1.60 -26.29 12.03
CA VAL A 157 1.51 -25.14 11.13
C VAL A 157 2.45 -25.34 9.94
N TRP A 158 1.92 -25.22 8.72
CA TRP A 158 2.71 -25.30 7.48
C TRP A 158 3.66 -24.11 7.37
N ARG A 159 4.94 -24.35 7.10
CA ARG A 159 5.97 -23.31 7.01
C ARG A 159 6.93 -23.56 5.84
N VAL A 160 7.22 -22.49 5.10
CA VAL A 160 8.25 -22.45 4.06
C VAL A 160 9.62 -22.61 4.73
N LYS A 161 10.38 -23.64 4.29
CA LYS A 161 11.64 -24.14 4.89
C LYS A 161 11.61 -24.27 6.44
N GLY A 162 10.43 -24.46 7.03
CA GLY A 162 10.25 -24.54 8.49
C GLY A 162 10.46 -23.24 9.25
N VAL A 163 10.55 -22.09 8.57
CA VAL A 163 10.80 -20.76 9.15
C VAL A 163 9.53 -19.92 9.19
N ILE A 164 8.96 -19.58 8.04
CA ILE A 164 7.91 -18.56 7.86
C ILE A 164 6.65 -19.17 7.24
N GLN A 165 5.48 -18.56 7.44
CA GLN A 165 4.22 -19.04 6.84
C GLN A 165 3.96 -18.46 5.45
N VAL A 166 4.43 -17.26 5.14
CA VAL A 166 4.22 -16.65 3.81
C VAL A 166 5.16 -17.23 2.74
N SER A 167 4.65 -17.39 1.52
CA SER A 167 5.42 -17.70 0.30
C SER A 167 5.90 -16.45 -0.45
N ARG A 168 5.30 -15.28 -0.16
CA ARG A 168 5.70 -13.99 -0.74
C ARG A 168 5.79 -12.93 0.36
N SER A 169 6.83 -12.09 0.31
CA SER A 169 7.03 -10.99 1.27
C SER A 169 7.81 -9.82 0.65
N ILE A 170 7.77 -8.65 1.29
CA ILE A 170 8.75 -7.57 1.06
C ILE A 170 9.81 -7.70 2.16
N GLY A 171 11.10 -7.59 1.80
CA GLY A 171 12.20 -7.91 2.72
C GLY A 171 12.62 -9.38 2.62
N ASP A 172 12.88 -10.04 3.75
CA ASP A 172 13.35 -11.45 3.88
C ASP A 172 14.44 -11.86 2.89
N VAL A 173 15.40 -10.97 2.62
CA VAL A 173 16.43 -11.17 1.58
C VAL A 173 17.25 -12.46 1.81
N TYR A 174 17.39 -12.90 3.06
CA TYR A 174 18.03 -14.16 3.44
C TYR A 174 17.31 -15.43 2.94
N LEU A 175 16.07 -15.33 2.47
CA LEU A 175 15.34 -16.42 1.79
C LEU A 175 15.24 -16.21 0.26
N LYS A 176 15.78 -15.11 -0.24
CA LYS A 176 15.71 -14.74 -1.68
C LYS A 176 17.05 -14.83 -2.37
N LYS A 177 18.12 -14.66 -1.60
CA LYS A 177 19.49 -14.54 -2.06
C LYS A 177 20.43 -15.24 -1.07
N THR A 178 21.08 -16.31 -1.51
CA THR A 178 21.91 -17.16 -0.65
C THR A 178 23.07 -16.39 -0.01
N GLU A 179 23.56 -15.32 -0.65
CA GLU A 179 24.63 -14.46 -0.13
C GLU A 179 24.22 -13.61 1.09
N PHE A 180 22.93 -13.63 1.47
CA PHE A 180 22.40 -13.02 2.70
C PHE A 180 21.97 -14.06 3.74
N ASN A 181 22.01 -15.37 3.43
CA ASN A 181 21.76 -16.44 4.40
C ASN A 181 23.06 -16.80 5.15
N ARG A 182 23.55 -15.85 5.95
CA ARG A 182 24.78 -15.98 6.74
C ARG A 182 24.77 -15.04 7.95
N GLU A 183 25.75 -15.19 8.84
CA GLU A 183 25.96 -14.28 9.97
C GLU A 183 26.01 -12.79 9.49
N PRO A 184 25.45 -11.83 10.26
CA PRO A 184 24.95 -11.95 11.63
C PRO A 184 23.47 -12.37 11.77
N LEU A 185 22.89 -13.05 10.77
CA LEU A 185 21.52 -13.58 10.86
C LEU A 185 21.37 -14.53 12.07
N GLN A 186 20.28 -14.39 12.83
CA GLN A 186 20.01 -15.25 13.99
C GLN A 186 19.85 -16.72 13.55
N ALA A 187 20.43 -17.65 14.29
CA ALA A 187 20.44 -19.09 13.95
C ALA A 187 19.06 -19.72 13.69
N LYS A 188 17.96 -19.13 14.19
CA LYS A 188 16.57 -19.57 13.93
C LYS A 188 16.04 -19.21 12.52
N PHE A 189 16.70 -18.29 11.83
CA PHE A 189 16.39 -17.83 10.47
C PHE A 189 17.41 -18.33 9.43
N LEU A 190 18.58 -18.77 9.89
CA LEU A 190 19.63 -19.34 9.04
C LEU A 190 19.16 -20.69 8.48
N LEU A 191 19.25 -20.86 7.16
CA LEU A 191 19.06 -22.14 6.51
C LEU A 191 20.41 -22.86 6.44
N ARG A 192 20.42 -24.15 6.76
CA ARG A 192 21.67 -24.93 6.78
C ARG A 192 22.19 -25.24 5.37
N GLU A 193 21.27 -25.40 4.42
CA GLU A 193 21.58 -25.75 3.05
C GLU A 193 21.49 -24.51 2.15
N PRO A 194 22.48 -24.30 1.26
CA PRO A 194 22.43 -23.20 0.31
C PRO A 194 21.36 -23.47 -0.76
N PHE A 195 20.64 -22.43 -1.15
CA PHE A 195 19.59 -22.49 -2.15
C PHE A 195 19.97 -21.69 -3.40
N GLN A 196 19.70 -22.25 -4.59
CA GLN A 196 20.04 -21.62 -5.86
C GLN A 196 18.90 -20.75 -6.42
N ARG A 197 17.65 -21.04 -6.04
CA ARG A 197 16.44 -20.34 -6.47
C ARG A 197 15.86 -19.53 -5.29
N PRO A 198 15.31 -18.32 -5.49
CA PRO A 198 14.65 -17.58 -4.41
C PRO A 198 13.47 -18.37 -3.83
N ILE A 199 13.50 -18.66 -2.53
CA ILE A 199 12.46 -19.43 -1.82
C ILE A 199 11.17 -18.61 -1.67
N LEU A 200 11.31 -17.29 -1.49
CA LEU A 200 10.20 -16.35 -1.41
C LEU A 200 10.19 -15.38 -2.59
N SER A 201 9.00 -15.09 -3.13
CA SER A 201 8.84 -13.98 -4.08
C SER A 201 8.60 -12.64 -3.35
N SER A 202 8.79 -11.53 -4.06
CA SER A 202 8.29 -10.20 -3.67
C SER A 202 7.28 -9.64 -4.68
N GLU A 203 6.83 -10.48 -5.61
CA GLU A 203 5.89 -10.12 -6.67
C GLU A 203 4.44 -10.17 -6.15
N PRO A 204 3.68 -9.07 -6.25
CA PRO A 204 2.29 -9.04 -5.79
C PRO A 204 1.36 -9.85 -6.69
N SER A 205 0.38 -10.53 -6.09
CA SER A 205 -0.87 -10.82 -6.81
C SER A 205 -1.59 -9.48 -7.06
N ILE A 206 -1.91 -9.15 -8.31
CA ILE A 206 -2.67 -7.93 -8.63
C ILE A 206 -4.06 -8.33 -9.13
N SER A 207 -5.10 -7.90 -8.42
CA SER A 207 -6.47 -7.94 -8.92
C SER A 207 -6.93 -6.54 -9.35
N VAL A 208 -7.71 -6.48 -10.42
CA VAL A 208 -8.25 -5.25 -10.99
C VAL A 208 -9.73 -5.46 -11.23
N LEU A 209 -10.57 -4.63 -10.61
CA LEU A 209 -12.03 -4.76 -10.70
C LEU A 209 -12.73 -3.40 -10.86
N PRO A 210 -13.74 -3.28 -11.73
CA PRO A 210 -14.61 -2.11 -11.76
C PRO A 210 -15.50 -2.11 -10.51
N LEU A 211 -15.53 -0.98 -9.80
CA LEU A 211 -16.38 -0.76 -8.63
C LEU A 211 -17.85 -0.60 -9.05
N GLN A 212 -18.71 -1.40 -8.47
CA GLN A 212 -20.15 -1.44 -8.75
C GLN A 212 -20.93 -0.57 -7.76
N LEU A 213 -22.09 -0.03 -8.14
CA LEU A 213 -22.93 0.78 -7.23
C LEU A 213 -23.43 0.04 -5.98
N GLN A 214 -23.27 -1.28 -5.96
CA GLN A 214 -23.54 -2.18 -4.84
C GLN A 214 -22.39 -2.23 -3.83
N ASP A 215 -21.19 -1.78 -4.18
CA ASP A 215 -20.00 -1.85 -3.33
C ASP A 215 -20.09 -0.81 -2.21
N GLN A 216 -20.11 -1.27 -0.95
CA GLN A 216 -20.38 -0.40 0.21
C GLN A 216 -19.12 -0.01 0.97
N PHE A 217 -18.16 -0.93 1.11
CA PHE A 217 -16.91 -0.70 1.84
C PHE A 217 -15.86 -1.77 1.55
N LEU A 218 -14.61 -1.44 1.81
CA LEU A 218 -13.46 -2.35 1.80
C LEU A 218 -12.93 -2.52 3.23
N ILE A 219 -12.59 -3.74 3.61
CA ILE A 219 -11.87 -4.09 4.84
C ILE A 219 -10.48 -4.57 4.43
N PHE A 220 -9.45 -3.84 4.83
CA PHE A 220 -8.05 -4.26 4.76
C PHE A 220 -7.62 -4.69 6.16
N ALA A 221 -7.08 -5.89 6.33
CA ALA A 221 -6.52 -6.29 7.62
C ALA A 221 -5.39 -7.31 7.50
N SER A 222 -4.56 -7.36 8.54
CA SER A 222 -3.57 -8.43 8.74
C SER A 222 -4.24 -9.77 9.00
N ASP A 223 -3.51 -10.85 8.74
CA ASP A 223 -3.81 -12.23 9.12
C ASP A 223 -4.37 -12.35 10.55
N GLY A 224 -3.84 -11.61 11.52
CA GLY A 224 -4.31 -11.56 12.90
C GLY A 224 -5.80 -11.17 13.08
N LEU A 225 -6.47 -10.58 12.08
CA LEU A 225 -7.94 -10.48 12.07
C LEU A 225 -8.58 -11.78 11.56
N TRP A 226 -8.08 -12.26 10.42
CA TRP A 226 -8.66 -13.35 9.62
C TRP A 226 -8.44 -14.74 10.23
N GLU A 227 -7.47 -14.91 11.14
CA GLU A 227 -7.35 -16.09 12.03
C GLU A 227 -8.53 -16.23 13.01
N HIS A 228 -9.27 -15.14 13.26
CA HIS A 228 -10.32 -15.08 14.28
C HIS A 228 -11.72 -14.79 13.72
N LEU A 229 -11.84 -14.11 12.58
CA LEU A 229 -13.12 -13.80 11.94
C LEU A 229 -13.12 -14.27 10.47
N SER A 230 -14.22 -14.87 10.04
CA SER A 230 -14.48 -15.10 8.61
C SER A 230 -14.74 -13.78 7.87
N ASN A 231 -14.61 -13.82 6.53
CA ASN A 231 -14.89 -12.68 5.66
C ASN A 231 -16.31 -12.14 5.88
N GLN A 232 -17.30 -13.02 6.04
CA GLN A 232 -18.70 -12.63 6.23
C GLN A 232 -18.94 -12.05 7.63
N GLU A 233 -18.42 -12.65 8.71
CA GLU A 233 -18.56 -12.07 10.06
C GLU A 233 -17.97 -10.67 10.15
N ALA A 234 -16.84 -10.42 9.48
CA ALA A 234 -16.25 -9.08 9.42
C ALA A 234 -17.15 -8.08 8.67
N VAL A 235 -17.73 -8.49 7.54
CA VAL A 235 -18.69 -7.69 6.76
C VAL A 235 -19.98 -7.43 7.54
N ASP A 236 -20.52 -8.43 8.24
CA ASP A 236 -21.71 -8.31 9.08
C ASP A 236 -21.48 -7.35 10.26
N ILE A 237 -20.27 -7.37 10.86
CA ILE A 237 -19.90 -6.40 11.90
C ILE A 237 -19.88 -4.98 11.32
N VAL A 238 -19.34 -4.76 10.12
CA VAL A 238 -19.33 -3.44 9.48
C VAL A 238 -20.74 -2.98 9.12
N GLN A 239 -21.55 -3.85 8.53
CA GLN A 239 -22.92 -3.52 8.09
C GLN A 239 -23.85 -3.18 9.27
N ASN A 240 -23.77 -3.93 10.37
CA ASN A 240 -24.70 -3.81 11.49
C ASN A 240 -24.26 -2.80 12.57
N ASN A 241 -23.24 -1.96 12.31
CA ASN A 241 -22.73 -1.00 13.30
C ASN A 241 -22.38 0.35 12.67
N PRO A 242 -22.41 1.46 13.43
CA PRO A 242 -21.97 2.76 12.93
C PRO A 242 -20.50 2.75 12.48
N CYS A 243 -20.19 3.47 11.40
CA CYS A 243 -18.83 3.64 10.87
C CYS A 243 -17.83 4.15 11.93
N SER A 244 -18.30 4.99 12.86
CA SER A 244 -17.47 5.57 13.91
C SER A 244 -16.93 4.48 14.86
N GLY A 245 -15.59 4.30 14.84
CA GLY A 245 -14.89 3.31 15.65
C GLY A 245 -15.02 1.86 15.15
N ILE A 246 -15.41 1.64 13.89
CA ILE A 246 -15.67 0.29 13.37
C ILE A 246 -14.43 -0.63 13.38
N ALA A 247 -13.25 -0.13 13.00
CA ALA A 247 -12.01 -0.91 13.03
C ALA A 247 -11.69 -1.41 14.46
N ARG A 248 -11.91 -0.58 15.48
CA ARG A 248 -11.76 -0.97 16.90
C ARG A 248 -12.78 -2.04 17.31
N ARG A 249 -13.96 -2.09 16.69
CA ARG A 249 -14.98 -3.11 16.93
C ARG A 249 -14.58 -4.46 16.31
N LEU A 250 -14.05 -4.45 15.09
CA LEU A 250 -13.46 -5.63 14.44
C LEU A 250 -12.31 -6.22 15.26
N VAL A 251 -11.33 -5.38 15.67
CA VAL A 251 -10.25 -5.81 16.57
C VAL A 251 -10.79 -6.37 17.88
N LYS A 252 -11.82 -5.75 18.49
CA LYS A 252 -12.44 -6.27 19.71
C LYS A 252 -13.09 -7.63 19.49
N ALA A 253 -13.81 -7.82 18.38
CA ALA A 253 -14.47 -9.08 18.04
C ALA A 253 -13.45 -10.21 17.85
N ALA A 254 -12.39 -9.98 17.08
CA ALA A 254 -11.29 -10.94 16.92
C ALA A 254 -10.62 -11.29 18.25
N LEU A 255 -10.34 -10.31 19.13
CA LEU A 255 -9.81 -10.58 20.47
C LEU A 255 -10.79 -11.32 21.41
N GLN A 256 -12.11 -11.15 21.22
CA GLN A 256 -13.11 -11.92 21.95
C GLN A 256 -13.13 -13.38 21.48
N GLU A 257 -13.02 -13.63 20.18
CA GLU A 257 -12.93 -14.98 19.63
C GLU A 257 -11.58 -15.65 19.96
N ALA A 258 -10.47 -14.91 19.95
CA ALA A 258 -9.17 -15.37 20.44
C ALA A 258 -9.22 -15.83 21.91
N ALA A 259 -9.90 -15.06 22.77
CA ALA A 259 -10.11 -15.43 24.16
C ALA A 259 -11.01 -16.68 24.30
N LYS A 260 -12.07 -16.77 23.49
CA LYS A 260 -12.97 -17.93 23.44
C LYS A 260 -12.27 -19.21 22.98
N LYS A 261 -11.44 -19.15 21.94
CA LYS A 261 -10.57 -20.26 21.46
C LYS A 261 -9.54 -20.72 22.51
N ARG A 262 -9.34 -19.94 23.58
CA ARG A 262 -8.45 -20.22 24.72
C ARG A 262 -9.20 -20.36 26.04
N GLU A 263 -10.51 -20.57 25.99
CA GLU A 263 -11.41 -20.81 27.13
C GLU A 263 -11.32 -19.74 28.24
N MET A 264 -10.97 -18.51 27.88
CA MET A 264 -10.72 -17.43 28.83
C MET A 264 -11.57 -16.19 28.55
N ARG A 265 -11.69 -15.30 29.55
CA ARG A 265 -12.42 -14.05 29.39
C ARG A 265 -11.56 -13.04 28.61
N TYR A 266 -12.18 -12.28 27.71
CA TYR A 266 -11.55 -11.14 27.05
C TYR A 266 -10.91 -10.14 28.03
N SER A 267 -11.51 -9.93 29.22
CA SER A 267 -10.96 -9.09 30.29
C SER A 267 -9.60 -9.56 30.81
N ASP A 268 -9.33 -10.86 30.73
CA ASP A 268 -8.13 -11.47 31.28
C ASP A 268 -7.06 -11.59 30.18
N LEU A 269 -7.46 -11.88 28.94
CA LEU A 269 -6.58 -11.77 27.76
C LEU A 269 -5.96 -10.36 27.64
N LYS A 270 -6.73 -9.30 27.92
CA LYS A 270 -6.21 -7.92 27.91
C LYS A 270 -5.15 -7.63 28.97
N LYS A 271 -5.07 -8.41 30.06
CA LYS A 271 -4.09 -8.24 31.14
C LYS A 271 -2.79 -9.01 30.89
N ILE A 272 -2.74 -9.90 29.90
CA ILE A 272 -1.53 -10.64 29.57
C ILE A 272 -0.51 -9.69 28.92
N ASP A 273 0.72 -9.71 29.44
CA ASP A 273 1.83 -8.92 28.93
C ASP A 273 2.22 -9.26 27.49
N ARG A 274 2.76 -8.26 26.79
CA ARG A 274 3.36 -8.43 25.45
C ARG A 274 4.43 -9.53 25.47
N GLY A 275 4.55 -10.27 24.36
CA GLY A 275 5.38 -11.48 24.30
C GLY A 275 4.62 -12.71 24.75
N VAL A 276 4.17 -12.79 26.02
CA VAL A 276 3.31 -13.90 26.48
C VAL A 276 1.99 -13.92 25.71
N ARG A 277 1.39 -12.75 25.50
CA ARG A 277 0.14 -12.57 24.75
C ARG A 277 0.17 -13.05 23.29
N ARG A 278 1.36 -13.15 22.69
CA ARG A 278 1.55 -13.65 21.31
C ARG A 278 1.16 -15.12 21.12
N HIS A 279 1.08 -15.90 22.19
CA HIS A 279 0.59 -17.28 22.16
C HIS A 279 -0.95 -17.38 22.02
N PHE A 280 -1.66 -16.25 22.15
CA PHE A 280 -3.12 -16.18 22.14
C PHE A 280 -3.66 -15.58 20.83
N HIS A 281 -2.98 -14.59 20.26
CA HIS A 281 -3.30 -13.95 18.97
C HIS A 281 -2.07 -13.21 18.40
N ASP A 282 -2.13 -12.83 17.11
CA ASP A 282 -1.16 -11.94 16.46
C ASP A 282 -1.43 -10.44 16.71
N ASP A 283 -0.55 -9.56 16.24
CA ASP A 283 -0.85 -8.14 16.10
C ASP A 283 -1.96 -7.95 15.05
N ILE A 284 -3.04 -7.25 15.43
CA ILE A 284 -4.25 -7.09 14.61
C ILE A 284 -4.32 -5.65 14.10
N THR A 285 -4.15 -5.47 12.78
CA THR A 285 -4.33 -4.18 12.10
C THR A 285 -5.56 -4.24 11.21
N VAL A 286 -6.42 -3.21 11.25
CA VAL A 286 -7.65 -3.14 10.46
C VAL A 286 -7.88 -1.72 9.95
N ILE A 287 -8.16 -1.57 8.66
CA ILE A 287 -8.58 -0.34 8.01
C ILE A 287 -9.90 -0.64 7.28
N VAL A 288 -10.91 0.22 7.47
CA VAL A 288 -12.19 0.12 6.75
C VAL A 288 -12.39 1.39 5.93
N VAL A 289 -12.55 1.24 4.62
CA VAL A 289 -12.78 2.33 3.66
C VAL A 289 -14.23 2.25 3.20
N PHE A 290 -15.05 3.22 3.58
CA PHE A 290 -16.43 3.31 3.11
C PHE A 290 -16.49 3.95 1.73
N LEU A 291 -17.30 3.37 0.85
CA LEU A 291 -17.39 3.72 -0.56
C LEU A 291 -18.66 4.55 -0.79
N ASN A 292 -18.51 5.82 -1.15
CA ASN A 292 -19.63 6.75 -1.35
C ASN A 292 -20.31 6.58 -2.71
N SER A 293 -21.30 5.70 -2.80
CA SER A 293 -22.24 5.67 -3.93
C SER A 293 -23.40 6.63 -3.67
N GLY A 294 -23.62 7.58 -4.59
CA GLY A 294 -24.78 8.46 -4.60
C GLY A 294 -25.85 7.98 -5.61
N PRO A 295 -27.01 8.66 -5.67
CA PRO A 295 -28.14 8.23 -6.50
C PRO A 295 -27.85 8.12 -8.02
N THR A 296 -26.83 8.82 -8.50
CA THR A 296 -26.45 8.92 -9.92
C THR A 296 -25.08 8.32 -10.26
N GLY A 297 -24.34 7.78 -9.28
CA GLY A 297 -22.99 7.26 -9.48
C GLY A 297 -22.09 7.37 -8.25
N TRP A 298 -20.81 7.04 -8.43
CA TRP A 298 -19.76 7.27 -7.43
C TRP A 298 -19.62 8.77 -7.12
N VAL A 299 -19.90 9.18 -5.87
CA VAL A 299 -19.78 10.58 -5.45
C VAL A 299 -18.37 10.84 -4.96
N ILE A 300 -17.52 11.28 -5.89
CA ILE A 300 -16.18 11.77 -5.57
C ILE A 300 -16.31 13.15 -4.92
N SER A 301 -16.44 13.19 -3.59
CA SER A 301 -16.35 14.44 -2.84
C SER A 301 -14.91 14.95 -2.86
N HIS A 302 -14.66 16.01 -3.64
CA HIS A 302 -13.36 16.69 -3.72
C HIS A 302 -13.05 17.54 -2.47
N LYS A 303 -13.74 17.27 -1.34
CA LYS A 303 -13.64 17.99 -0.06
C LYS A 303 -13.43 17.04 1.13
N GLY A 304 -12.70 15.94 0.91
CA GLY A 304 -12.11 15.17 2.00
C GLY A 304 -10.76 15.78 2.41
N PRO A 305 -10.41 15.85 3.71
CA PRO A 305 -9.06 16.24 4.11
C PRO A 305 -8.06 15.18 3.65
N THR A 306 -6.91 15.61 3.13
CA THR A 306 -5.77 14.72 2.87
C THR A 306 -5.19 14.27 4.21
N VAL A 307 -5.40 13.01 4.57
CA VAL A 307 -5.04 12.45 5.89
C VAL A 307 -3.97 11.37 5.72
N SER A 308 -2.75 11.69 6.17
CA SER A 308 -1.68 10.71 6.35
C SER A 308 -1.59 10.33 7.82
N ILE A 309 -1.94 9.10 8.18
CA ILE A 309 -1.85 8.57 9.55
C ILE A 309 -0.97 7.33 9.54
N ARG A 310 0.15 7.40 10.25
CA ARG A 310 0.96 6.23 10.61
C ARG A 310 0.42 5.66 11.92
N GLY A 311 -0.06 4.41 11.89
CA GLY A 311 -0.43 3.68 13.10
C GLY A 311 0.77 2.99 13.74
N GLY A 312 0.97 3.16 15.05
CA GLY A 312 2.04 2.50 15.80
C GLY A 312 2.32 3.18 17.14
N ILE A 313 3.13 2.54 17.98
CA ILE A 313 3.78 3.20 19.12
C ILE A 313 5.16 3.64 18.62
N ASP A 314 5.42 4.95 18.57
CA ASP A 314 6.75 5.46 18.27
C ASP A 314 7.75 4.93 19.29
N ARG A 315 8.74 4.17 18.82
CA ARG A 315 9.99 3.95 19.55
C ARG A 315 11.00 4.96 19.01
N PRO A 316 11.76 5.65 19.87
CA PRO A 316 12.82 6.53 19.40
C PRO A 316 13.83 5.75 18.55
N ALA A 317 14.26 6.38 17.45
CA ALA A 317 15.12 5.77 16.42
C ALA A 317 16.49 5.30 16.95
N SER A 318 16.89 5.73 18.14
CA SER A 318 18.10 5.31 18.86
C SER A 318 18.15 3.82 19.25
N SER A 319 17.09 3.05 19.00
CA SER A 319 17.06 1.59 19.25
C SER A 319 17.40 0.72 18.04
N LEU A 320 17.69 1.29 16.86
CA LEU A 320 18.10 0.56 15.65
C LEU A 320 19.57 0.80 15.24
N THR A 321 20.29 1.70 15.91
CA THR A 321 21.71 1.99 15.63
C THR A 321 22.66 1.14 16.47
N SER A 322 22.95 -0.09 16.02
CA SER A 322 24.13 -0.85 16.50
C SER A 322 24.80 -1.78 15.47
N TYR A 323 24.26 -1.95 14.27
CA TYR A 323 24.75 -2.93 13.28
C TYR A 323 25.56 -2.35 12.10
N ALA A 324 25.93 -1.07 12.14
CA ALA A 324 26.60 -0.37 11.02
C ALA A 324 27.99 0.22 11.34
N SER A 325 28.72 -0.34 12.31
CA SER A 325 30.11 0.05 12.63
C SER A 325 31.04 -1.16 12.71
N ALA A 326 31.09 -1.96 11.65
CA ALA A 326 32.21 -2.86 11.41
C ALA A 326 33.40 -2.03 10.88
N LYS A 327 34.53 -2.07 11.58
CA LYS A 327 35.71 -1.23 11.29
C LYS A 327 36.28 -1.55 9.90
N LEU A 328 36.37 -0.55 9.03
CA LEU A 328 37.38 -0.51 7.97
C LEU A 328 38.75 -0.32 8.63
N GLY A 329 39.42 -1.44 8.93
CA GLY A 329 40.81 -1.43 9.34
C GLY A 329 41.72 -1.19 8.15
N ASN A 330 42.32 -0.01 8.05
CA ASN A 330 43.41 0.23 7.10
C ASN A 330 44.56 -0.72 7.42
N SER A 331 45.01 -1.47 6.41
CA SER A 331 46.25 -2.24 6.47
C SER A 331 47.34 -1.49 5.70
N TYR A 332 48.35 -1.05 6.44
CA TYR A 332 49.74 -0.83 5.99
C TYR A 332 50.64 -1.46 7.06
#